data_AF-A0A133U7Y7-F1
#
_entry.id   AF-A0A133U7Y7-F1
#
_cell.length_a   1.000
_cell.length_b   1.000
_cell.length_c   1.000
_cell.angle_alpha   90.00
_cell.angle_beta   90.00
_cell.angle_gamma   90.00
#
_symmetry.space_group_name_H-M   'P 1'
#
loop_
_entity.id
_entity.type
_entity.pdbx_description
1 polymer ?
#
loop_
_entity_poly.entity_id
_entity_poly.type
_entity_poly.pdbx_seq_one_letter_code
_entity_poly.pdbx_strand_id
1 'polypeptide(L)' 'KARFLEEAEKVGAETISGLGMLVHQGAASFKIWTGREAPPQTMENSTKKALEGK' A
#
# COMPACT_ATOMS: atom_id res chain seq x y z
N LYS A 1 -8.90 2.96 8.98
CA LYS A 1 -8.75 1.59 8.44
C LYS A 1 -10.05 1.23 7.71
N ALA A 2 -10.12 0.17 6.90
CA ALA A 2 -11.39 -0.19 6.25
C ALA A 2 -12.26 -1.00 7.21
N ARG A 3 -13.58 -0.74 7.23
CA ARG A 3 -14.55 -1.42 8.12
C ARG A 3 -14.41 -2.95 8.09
N PHE A 4 -14.18 -3.54 6.91
CA PHE A 4 -13.98 -4.99 6.77
C PHE A 4 -12.79 -5.51 7.58
N LEU A 5 -11.66 -4.80 7.57
CA LEU A 5 -10.47 -5.19 8.33
C LEU A 5 -10.65 -4.97 9.83
N GLU A 6 -11.41 -3.94 10.22
CA GLU A 6 -11.74 -3.69 11.64
C GLU A 6 -12.59 -4.82 12.22
N GLU A 7 -13.58 -5.31 11.49
CA GLU A 7 -14.40 -6.46 11.92
C GLU A 7 -13.60 -7.78 11.93
N ALA A 8 -12.70 -7.97 10.95
CA ALA A 8 -11.82 -9.14 10.90
C ALA A 8 -10.88 -9.20 12.13
N GLU A 9 -10.32 -8.07 12.57
CA GLU A 9 -9.50 -8.05 13.78
C GLU A 9 -10.28 -8.36 15.05
N LYS A 10 -11.54 -7.94 15.15
CA LYS A 10 -12.39 -8.23 16.32
C LYS A 10 -12.64 -9.72 16.52
N VAL A 11 -12.62 -10.50 15.45
CA VAL A 11 -12.73 -11.98 15.50
C VAL A 11 -11.38 -12.68 15.59
N GLY A 12 -10.28 -11.92 15.79
CA GLY A 12 -8.93 -12.46 15.93
C GLY A 12 -8.26 -12.86 14.61
N ALA A 13 -8.79 -12.44 13.45
CA ALA A 13 -8.16 -12.72 12.17
C ALA A 13 -6.96 -11.79 11.92
N GLU A 14 -5.92 -12.34 11.30
CA GLU A 14 -4.82 -11.54 10.78
C GLU A 14 -5.31 -10.70 9.59
N THR A 15 -4.95 -9.42 9.57
CA THR A 15 -5.39 -8.50 8.49
C THR A 15 -4.21 -7.92 7.73
N ILE A 16 -4.40 -7.82 6.41
CA ILE A 16 -3.45 -7.18 5.50
C ILE A 16 -4.20 -6.05 4.78
N SER A 17 -3.64 -4.84 4.82
CA SER A 17 -4.22 -3.69 4.12
C SER A 17 -3.83 -3.66 2.64
N GLY A 18 -4.61 -2.94 1.82
CA GLY A 18 -4.32 -2.77 0.39
C GLY A 18 -3.10 -1.88 0.07
N LEU A 19 -2.47 -1.25 1.07
CA LEU A 19 -1.38 -0.30 0.83
C LEU A 19 -0.17 -0.95 0.15
N GLY A 20 0.25 -2.12 0.63
CA GLY A 20 1.39 -2.84 0.05
C GLY A 20 1.13 -3.20 -1.42
N MET A 21 -0.06 -3.73 -1.71
CA MET A 21 -0.48 -4.03 -3.07
C MET A 21 -0.43 -2.79 -3.96
N LEU A 22 -0.97 -1.65 -3.50
CA LEU A 22 -0.96 -0.38 -4.23
C LEU A 22 0.46 0.10 -4.56
N VAL A 23 1.39 0.00 -3.60
CA VAL A 23 2.79 0.39 -3.81
C VAL A 23 3.46 -0.51 -4.83
N HIS A 24 3.33 -1.83 -4.69
CA HIS A 24 4.01 -2.79 -5.55
C HIS A 24 3.47 -2.79 -6.98
N GLN A 25 2.16 -2.66 -7.18
CA GLN A 25 1.60 -2.54 -8.54
C GLN A 25 2.05 -1.24 -9.23
N GLY A 26 2.22 -0.17 -8.44
CA GLY A 26 2.73 1.11 -8.94
C GLY A 26 4.19 1.00 -9.34
N ALA A 27 5.00 0.34 -8.51
CA ALA A 27 6.40 0.06 -8.81
C ALA A 27 6.56 -0.79 -10.08
N ALA A 28 5.72 -1.82 -10.25
CA ALA A 28 5.70 -2.65 -11.45
C ALA A 28 5.35 -1.82 -12.71
N SER A 29 4.30 -0.99 -12.62
CA SER A 29 3.90 -0.11 -13.73
C SER A 29 4.99 0.91 -14.07
N PHE A 30 5.63 1.50 -13.06
CA PHE A 30 6.75 2.42 -13.24
C PHE A 30 7.91 1.76 -14.00
N LYS A 31 8.27 0.51 -13.63
CA LYS A 31 9.29 -0.26 -14.34
C LYS A 31 8.92 -0.52 -15.79
N ILE A 32 7.67 -0.91 -16.05
CA ILE A 32 7.16 -1.15 -17.41
C ILE A 32 7.29 0.10 -18.28
N TRP A 33 6.91 1.28 -17.76
CA TRP A 33 6.88 2.51 -18.55
C TRP A 33 8.23 3.22 -18.67
N THR A 34 9.07 3.15 -17.65
CA THR A 34 10.33 3.91 -17.60
C THR A 34 11.57 3.07 -17.86
N GLY A 35 11.44 1.74 -17.80
CA GLY A 35 12.57 0.81 -17.82
C GLY A 35 13.46 0.88 -16.58
N ARG A 36 13.10 1.65 -15.55
CA ARG A 36 13.87 1.85 -14.31
C ARG A 36 13.19 1.16 -13.12
N GLU A 37 13.98 0.66 -12.19
CA GLU A 37 13.46 0.15 -10.92
C GLU A 37 12.91 1.31 -10.09
N ALA A 38 11.69 1.13 -9.56
CA ALA A 38 11.11 2.08 -8.61
C ALA A 38 11.65 1.81 -7.20
N PRO A 39 11.80 2.85 -6.34
CA PRO A 39 12.14 2.67 -4.92
C PRO A 39 10.87 2.41 -4.08
N PRO A 40 10.50 1.15 -3.78
CA PRO A 40 9.23 0.82 -3.14
C PRO A 40 9.08 1.44 -1.75
N GLN A 41 10.17 1.53 -0.97
CA GLN A 41 10.14 2.12 0.37
C GLN A 41 9.77 3.61 0.33
N THR A 42 10.29 4.35 -0.65
CA THR A 42 9.98 5.77 -0.85
C THR A 42 8.52 5.94 -1.26
N MET A 43 8.02 5.07 -2.14
CA MET A 43 6.63 5.08 -2.57
C MET A 43 5.69 4.76 -1.41
N GLU A 44 6.02 3.78 -0.58
CA GLU A 44 5.25 3.42 0.61
C GLU A 44 5.18 4.58 1.61
N ASN A 45 6.33 5.15 1.98
CA ASN A 45 6.39 6.27 2.91
C ASN A 45 5.61 7.50 2.40
N SER A 46 5.74 7.80 1.10
CA SER A 46 5.00 8.91 0.48
C SER A 46 3.50 8.66 0.49
N THR A 47 3.07 7.43 0.24
CA THR A 47 1.65 7.06 0.24
C THR A 47 1.06 7.09 1.64
N LYS A 48 1.78 6.61 2.66
CA LYS A 48 1.37 6.73 4.07
C LYS A 48 1.15 8.19 4.47
N LYS A 49 2.15 9.05 4.19
CA LYS A 49 2.07 10.49 4.48
C LYS A 49 0.88 11.16 3.80
N ALA A 50 0.57 10.78 2.56
CA ALA A 50 -0.57 11.31 1.82
C ALA A 50 -1.93 10.87 2.40
N LEU A 51 -1.99 9.70 3.03
CA LEU A 51 -3.20 9.19 3.69
C LEU A 51 -3.42 9.81 5.08
N GLU A 52 -2.35 10.19 5.78
CA GLU A 52 -2.41 10.87 7.09
C GLU A 52 -2.84 12.34 6.99
N GLY A 53 -2.62 12.97 5.83
CA GLY A 53 -3.05 14.35 5.56
C GLY A 53 -4.52 14.48 5.12
N LYS A 54 -5.32 13.42 5.25
CA LYS A 54 -6.74 13.33 4.88
C LYS A 54 -7.59 13.09 6.11
#